data_AF-A0A7C7QRP7-F1
#
_entry.id   AF-A0A7C7QRP7-F1
#
_cell.length_a   1.000
_cell.length_b   1.000
_cell.length_c   1.000
_cell.angle_alpha   90.00
_cell.angle_beta   90.00
_cell.angle_gamma   90.00
#
_symmetry.space_group_name_H-M   'P 1'
#
loop_
_entity.id
_entity.type
_entity.pdbx_description
1 polymer ?
#
loop_
_entity_poly.entity_id
_entity_poly.type
_entity_poly.pdbx_seq_one_letter_code
_entity_poly.pdbx_strand_id
1 'polypeptide(L)'
;MFKSSKWAVVLGALVAAAMLLPACGPKPPEVEDEWGVAVIKPGEKVRIGAAMALSGDLAVLGEDIKYGMDLILEDIPEIKGFPVEIVYEDDMCTGEGGTAVGNKFAADPTILAVAGHM
;
A
#
# COMPACT_ATOMS: atom_id res chain seq x y z
N MET A 1 -19.67 41.66 40.78
CA MET A 1 -20.02 40.87 39.57
C MET A 1 -18.74 40.67 38.77
N PHE A 2 -18.24 39.43 38.77
CA PHE A 2 -16.84 39.06 38.56
C PHE A 2 -16.51 38.67 37.10
N LYS A 3 -15.50 39.34 36.51
CA LYS A 3 -14.31 38.72 35.86
C LYS A 3 -14.55 37.56 34.86
N SER A 4 -15.42 37.69 33.85
CA SER A 4 -15.60 36.65 32.80
C SER A 4 -14.72 36.83 31.55
N SER A 5 -14.32 38.06 31.21
CA SER A 5 -13.61 38.38 29.95
C SER A 5 -12.16 37.84 29.90
N LYS A 6 -11.44 37.82 31.02
CA LYS A 6 -10.04 37.36 31.06
C LYS A 6 -9.90 35.85 30.86
N TRP A 7 -10.91 35.09 31.27
CA TRP A 7 -10.91 33.63 31.14
C TRP A 7 -11.26 33.18 29.72
N ALA A 8 -12.15 33.90 29.03
CA ALA A 8 -12.46 33.63 27.63
C ALA A 8 -11.25 33.82 26.69
N VAL A 9 -10.43 34.85 26.94
CA VAL A 9 -9.19 35.10 26.18
C VAL A 9 -8.13 34.03 26.46
N VAL A 10 -7.98 33.60 27.72
CA VAL A 10 -7.05 32.53 28.09
C VAL A 10 -7.48 31.18 27.51
N LEU A 11 -8.77 30.86 27.54
CA LEU A 11 -9.31 29.63 26.94
C LEU A 11 -9.15 29.63 25.42
N GLY A 12 -9.41 30.76 24.75
CA GLY A 12 -9.24 30.91 23.30
C GLY A 12 -7.77 30.77 22.88
N ALA A 13 -6.83 31.34 23.65
CA ALA A 13 -5.40 31.20 23.39
C ALA A 13 -4.89 29.76 23.59
N LEU A 14 -5.42 29.05 24.60
CA LEU A 14 -5.10 27.64 24.84
C LEU A 14 -5.62 26.70 23.74
N VAL A 15 -6.82 26.97 23.19
CA VAL A 15 -7.37 26.20 22.07
C VAL A 15 -6.60 26.45 20.78
N ALA A 16 -6.18 27.70 20.52
CA ALA A 16 -5.36 28.02 19.34
C ALA A 16 -3.94 27.41 19.43
N ALA A 17 -3.34 27.38 20.61
CA ALA A 17 -2.03 26.74 20.83
C ALA A 17 -2.11 25.20 20.70
N ALA A 18 -3.23 24.58 21.07
CA ALA A 18 -3.42 23.14 20.96
C ALA A 18 -3.54 22.66 19.49
N MET A 19 -3.98 23.53 18.58
CA MET A 19 -4.11 23.21 17.14
C MET A 19 -2.77 23.25 16.37
N LEU A 20 -1.69 23.74 17.00
CA LEU A 20 -0.35 23.80 16.40
C LEU A 20 0.52 22.57 16.72
N LEU A 21 0.02 21.61 17.52
CA LEU A 21 0.82 20.52 18.06
C LEU A 21 0.93 19.22 17.24
N PRO A 22 0.14 18.90 16.19
CA PRO A 22 0.30 17.60 15.53
C PRO A 22 1.42 17.56 14.46
N ALA A 23 2.20 18.63 14.26
CA ALA A 23 3.17 18.69 13.17
C ALA A 23 4.59 18.18 13.50
N CYS A 24 4.86 17.74 14.73
CA CYS A 24 6.18 17.25 15.15
C CYS A 24 6.18 15.75 15.42
N GLY A 25 5.95 14.96 14.37
CA GLY A 25 6.38 13.56 14.33
C GLY A 25 7.81 13.48 13.76
N PRO A 26 8.65 12.51 14.19
CA PRO A 26 9.95 12.28 13.55
C PRO A 26 9.75 12.03 12.06
N LYS A 27 10.39 12.85 11.22
CA LYS A 27 10.44 12.62 9.77
C LYS A 27 11.12 11.27 9.54
N PRO A 28 10.52 10.35 8.77
CA PRO A 28 11.20 9.11 8.39
C PRO A 28 12.57 9.42 7.79
N PRO A 29 13.59 8.56 7.99
CA PRO A 29 14.89 8.76 7.36
C PRO A 29 14.69 9.00 5.86
N GLU A 30 15.37 10.03 5.33
CA GLU A 30 15.41 10.31 3.90
C GLU A 30 16.22 9.19 3.24
N VAL A 31 15.54 8.09 2.94
CA VAL A 31 16.02 7.08 2.01
C VAL A 31 15.78 7.67 0.63
N GLU A 32 16.80 7.63 -0.23
CA GLU A 32 16.66 7.96 -1.65
C GLU A 32 17.00 6.70 -2.43
N ASP A 33 16.11 6.30 -3.34
CA ASP A 33 16.27 5.15 -4.22
C ASP A 33 15.87 5.56 -5.64
N GLU A 34 16.55 5.03 -6.65
CA GLU A 34 16.31 5.37 -8.06
C GLU A 34 14.91 4.95 -8.55
N TRP A 35 14.28 3.98 -7.89
CA TRP A 35 12.92 3.52 -8.19
C TRP A 35 11.86 4.10 -7.24
N GLY A 36 12.29 4.96 -6.31
CA GLY A 36 11.43 5.59 -5.31
C GLY A 36 11.32 4.81 -4.00
N VAL A 37 10.64 5.39 -3.02
CA VAL A 37 10.58 4.88 -1.65
C VAL A 37 9.14 4.61 -1.26
N ALA A 38 8.82 3.35 -1.00
CA ALA A 38 7.54 2.96 -0.44
C ALA A 38 7.56 3.10 1.09
N VAL A 39 6.58 3.83 1.63
CA VAL A 39 6.40 3.97 3.08
C VAL A 39 5.22 3.10 3.50
N ILE A 40 5.52 2.02 4.23
CA ILE A 40 4.52 1.10 4.78
C ILE A 40 4.35 1.41 6.27
N LYS A 41 3.16 1.83 6.67
CA LYS A 41 2.89 2.20 8.07
C LYS A 41 2.62 0.97 8.92
N PRO A 42 2.85 1.04 10.24
CA PRO A 42 2.46 -0.03 11.15
C PRO A 42 0.98 -0.42 10.97
N GLY A 43 0.72 -1.71 10.80
CA GLY A 43 -0.63 -2.26 10.54
C GLY A 43 -1.04 -2.30 9.06
N GLU A 44 -0.28 -1.68 8.16
CA GLU A 44 -0.44 -1.89 6.71
C GLU A 44 0.26 -3.17 6.25
N LYS A 45 -0.07 -3.62 5.04
CA LYS A 45 0.51 -4.81 4.42
C LYS A 45 1.48 -4.42 3.30
N VAL A 46 2.45 -5.30 3.05
CA VAL A 46 3.25 -5.28 1.83
C VAL A 46 2.39 -5.88 0.71
N ARG A 47 1.88 -5.06 -0.20
CA ARG A 47 1.04 -5.54 -1.31
C ARG A 47 1.90 -5.76 -2.56
N ILE A 48 1.84 -6.97 -3.10
CA ILE A 48 2.50 -7.36 -4.34
C ILE A 48 1.43 -7.68 -5.38
N GLY A 49 1.44 -6.99 -6.52
CA GLY A 49 0.56 -7.31 -7.64
C GLY A 49 1.01 -8.58 -8.33
N ALA A 50 0.06 -9.36 -8.83
CA ALA A 50 0.33 -10.57 -9.60
C ALA A 50 -0.60 -10.64 -10.81
N ALA A 51 -0.04 -10.75 -12.01
CA ALA A 51 -0.78 -10.85 -13.27
C ALA A 51 -0.52 -12.19 -13.95
N MET A 52 -1.59 -12.90 -14.32
CA MET A 52 -1.56 -14.18 -15.04
C MET A 52 -2.91 -14.47 -15.68
N ALA A 53 -2.97 -15.44 -16.59
CA ALA A 53 -4.22 -15.90 -17.20
C ALA A 53 -4.99 -16.76 -16.20
N LEU A 54 -5.98 -16.17 -15.53
CA LEU A 54 -6.89 -16.88 -14.62
C LEU A 54 -8.18 -17.29 -15.33
N SER A 55 -8.37 -16.87 -16.58
CA SER A 55 -9.43 -17.31 -17.47
C SER A 55 -8.93 -17.60 -18.89
N GLY A 56 -9.82 -18.12 -19.74
CA GLY A 56 -9.50 -18.50 -21.12
C GLY A 56 -8.74 -19.82 -21.24
N ASP A 57 -8.12 -20.02 -22.41
CA ASP A 57 -7.52 -21.32 -22.78
C ASP A 57 -6.27 -21.67 -21.96
N LEU A 58 -5.62 -20.67 -21.37
CA LEU A 58 -4.41 -20.82 -20.56
C LEU A 58 -4.68 -20.75 -19.05
N ALA A 59 -5.95 -20.76 -18.61
CA ALA A 59 -6.32 -20.65 -17.20
C ALA A 59 -5.61 -21.69 -16.31
N VAL A 60 -5.43 -22.92 -16.80
CA VAL A 60 -4.75 -23.99 -16.07
C VAL A 60 -3.30 -23.60 -15.75
N LEU A 61 -2.61 -22.95 -16.69
CA LEU A 61 -1.24 -22.49 -16.47
C LEU A 61 -1.18 -21.34 -15.45
N GLY A 62 -2.12 -20.39 -15.52
CA GLY A 62 -2.16 -19.30 -14.54
C GLY A 62 -2.54 -19.76 -13.14
N GLU A 63 -3.43 -20.75 -13.01
CA GLU A 63 -3.73 -21.39 -11.71
C GLU A 63 -2.49 -22.08 -11.13
N ASP A 64 -1.69 -22.79 -11.94
CA ASP A 64 -0.44 -23.41 -11.48
C ASP A 64 0.57 -22.35 -10.98
N ILE A 65 0.68 -21.21 -11.68
CA ILE A 65 1.51 -20.07 -11.24
C ILE A 65 0.98 -19.50 -9.93
N LYS A 66 -0.34 -19.29 -9.82
CA LYS A 66 -1.00 -18.80 -8.62
C LYS A 66 -0.73 -19.72 -7.42
N TYR A 67 -0.82 -21.03 -7.59
CA TYR A 67 -0.52 -21.98 -6.51
C TYR A 67 0.94 -21.89 -6.06
N GLY A 68 1.88 -21.70 -6.99
CA GLY A 68 3.28 -21.44 -6.62
C GLY A 68 3.46 -20.17 -5.79
N MET A 69 2.70 -19.12 -6.11
CA MET A 69 2.70 -17.86 -5.36
C MET A 69 2.02 -17.98 -3.98
N ASP A 70 0.94 -18.77 -3.88
CA ASP A 70 0.30 -19.06 -2.61
C ASP A 70 1.24 -19.87 -1.69
N LEU A 71 1.96 -20.86 -2.24
CA LEU A 71 2.94 -21.66 -1.48
C LEU A 71 4.07 -20.79 -0.90
N ILE A 72 4.66 -19.88 -1.68
CA ILE A 72 5.70 -19.01 -1.14
C ILE A 72 5.16 -18.01 -0.11
N LEU A 73 3.88 -17.62 -0.21
CA LEU A 73 3.22 -16.77 0.78
C LEU A 73 3.00 -17.52 2.10
N GLU A 74 2.74 -18.84 2.07
CA GLU A 74 2.71 -19.67 3.27
C GLU A 74 4.08 -19.75 3.94
N ASP A 75 5.16 -19.86 3.16
CA ASP A 75 6.54 -19.90 3.67
C ASP A 75 7.05 -18.52 4.16
N ILE A 76 6.64 -17.44 3.50
CA ILE A 76 7.04 -16.06 3.79
C ILE A 76 5.78 -15.17 3.90
N PRO A 77 5.02 -15.31 5.00
CA PRO A 77 3.77 -14.56 5.19
C PRO A 77 4.00 -13.09 5.55
N GLU A 78 5.23 -12.71 5.91
CA GLU A 78 5.59 -11.36 6.34
C GLU A 78 6.99 -10.96 5.86
N ILE A 79 7.17 -9.68 5.56
CA ILE A 79 8.47 -9.09 5.26
C ILE A 79 8.74 -8.01 6.30
N LYS A 80 9.84 -8.16 7.07
CA LYS A 80 10.23 -7.22 8.14
C LYS A 80 9.10 -6.97 9.16
N GLY A 81 8.26 -7.97 9.43
CA GLY A 81 7.13 -7.89 10.36
C GLY A 81 5.85 -7.25 9.78
N PHE A 82 5.82 -6.94 8.49
CA PHE A 82 4.62 -6.49 7.78
C PHE A 82 4.01 -7.68 7.03
N PRO A 83 2.71 -7.96 7.20
CA PRO A 83 2.05 -9.04 6.46
C PRO A 83 2.14 -8.80 4.95
N VAL A 84 2.35 -9.87 4.19
CA VAL A 84 2.33 -9.82 2.73
C VAL A 84 0.91 -10.10 2.23
N GLU A 85 0.50 -9.36 1.20
CA GLU A 85 -0.73 -9.62 0.43
C GLU A 85 -0.37 -9.70 -1.04
N ILE A 86 -0.81 -10.77 -1.69
CA ILE A 86 -0.71 -10.91 -3.14
C ILE A 86 -2.05 -10.49 -3.74
N VAL A 87 -2.01 -9.51 -4.65
CA VAL A 87 -3.16 -8.98 -5.36
C VAL A 87 -3.19 -9.60 -6.75
N TYR A 88 -3.96 -10.67 -6.89
CA TYR A 88 -4.09 -11.39 -8.16
C TYR A 88 -5.04 -10.69 -9.12
N GLU A 89 -4.63 -10.57 -10.38
CA GLU A 89 -5.41 -10.03 -11.49
C GLU A 89 -5.31 -10.93 -12.71
N ASP A 90 -6.39 -11.01 -13.47
CA ASP A 90 -6.47 -11.80 -14.71
C ASP A 90 -6.07 -10.96 -15.92
N ASP A 91 -4.90 -11.24 -16.49
CA ASP A 91 -4.44 -10.61 -17.74
C ASP A 91 -4.89 -11.37 -19.00
N MET A 92 -5.52 -12.53 -18.83
CA MET A 92 -5.97 -13.46 -19.86
C MET A 92 -4.86 -13.90 -20.84
N CYS A 93 -3.58 -13.61 -20.56
CA CYS A 93 -2.46 -13.73 -21.52
C CYS A 93 -2.75 -13.01 -22.85
N THR A 94 -3.30 -11.80 -22.75
CA THR A 94 -3.61 -10.94 -23.92
C THR A 94 -2.91 -9.59 -23.81
N GLY A 95 -2.63 -8.96 -24.95
CA GLY A 95 -2.05 -7.61 -24.97
C GLY A 95 -2.96 -6.58 -24.29
N GLU A 96 -4.27 -6.65 -24.54
CA GLU A 96 -5.26 -5.77 -23.93
C GLU A 96 -5.40 -6.01 -22.42
N GLY A 97 -5.50 -7.28 -22.00
CA GLY A 97 -5.63 -7.65 -20.60
C GLY A 97 -4.40 -7.27 -19.79
N GLY A 98 -3.20 -7.59 -20.27
CA GLY A 98 -1.95 -7.18 -19.63
C GLY A 98 -1.79 -5.66 -19.54
N THR A 99 -2.17 -4.92 -20.58
CA THR A 99 -2.16 -3.45 -20.53
C THR A 99 -3.14 -2.92 -19.47
N ALA A 100 -4.33 -3.51 -19.36
CA ALA A 100 -5.34 -3.10 -18.40
C ALA A 100 -4.87 -3.35 -16.94
N VAL A 101 -4.33 -4.54 -16.66
CA VAL A 101 -3.81 -4.92 -15.35
C VAL A 101 -2.57 -4.09 -14.98
N GLY A 102 -1.64 -3.90 -15.92
CA GLY A 102 -0.47 -3.05 -15.71
C GLY A 102 -0.84 -1.60 -15.34
N ASN A 103 -1.80 -1.01 -16.06
CA ASN A 103 -2.30 0.33 -15.72
C ASN A 103 -3.00 0.37 -14.34
N LYS A 104 -3.75 -0.70 -14.00
CA LYS A 104 -4.41 -0.82 -12.69
C LYS A 104 -3.39 -0.84 -11.55
N PHE A 105 -2.32 -1.63 -11.66
CA PHE A 105 -1.26 -1.66 -10.65
C PHE A 105 -0.46 -0.37 -10.61
N ALA A 106 -0.14 0.24 -11.76
CA ALA A 106 0.58 1.52 -11.80
C ALA A 106 -0.22 2.67 -11.17
N ALA A 107 -1.55 2.61 -11.22
CA ALA A 107 -2.44 3.60 -10.61
C ALA A 107 -2.62 3.42 -9.09
N ASP A 108 -2.25 2.25 -8.53
CA ASP A 108 -2.33 1.96 -7.10
C ASP A 108 -0.95 2.13 -6.45
N PRO A 109 -0.67 3.26 -5.78
CA PRO A 109 0.64 3.53 -5.18
C PRO A 109 0.97 2.62 -3.99
N THR A 110 0.04 1.77 -3.55
CA THR A 110 0.27 0.81 -2.47
C THR A 110 0.82 -0.53 -2.97
N ILE A 111 0.80 -0.78 -4.29
CA ILE A 111 1.47 -1.93 -4.90
C ILE A 111 2.98 -1.66 -4.92
N LEU A 112 3.72 -2.44 -4.14
CA LEU A 112 5.17 -2.28 -4.01
C LEU A 112 5.93 -2.83 -5.22
N ALA A 113 5.46 -3.96 -5.74
CA ALA A 113 6.04 -4.63 -6.90
C ALA A 113 4.99 -5.45 -7.62
N VAL A 114 5.27 -5.80 -8.86
CA VAL A 114 4.42 -6.67 -9.68
C VAL A 114 5.22 -7.92 -10.06
N ALA A 115 4.67 -9.09 -9.77
CA ALA A 115 5.18 -10.37 -10.20
C ALA A 115 4.36 -10.89 -11.40
N GLY A 116 5.06 -11.28 -12.46
CA GLY A 116 4.43 -11.73 -13.69
C GLY A 116 4.00 -10.60 -14.63
N HIS A 117 3.84 -11.00 -15.89
CA HIS A 117 2.68 -10.87 -16.77
C HIS A 117 2.81 -12.06 -17.73
N MET A 118 1.70 -12.70 -18.13
CA MET A 118 1.74 -13.72 -19.17
C MET A 118 1.42 -13.17 -20.55
#